data_AF-A0A7V3PM57-F1
#
_entry.id   AF-A0A7V3PM57-F1
#
_cell.length_a   1.000
_cell.length_b   1.000
_cell.length_c   1.000
_cell.angle_alpha   90.00
_cell.angle_beta   90.00
_cell.angle_gamma   90.00
#
_symmetry.space_group_name_H-M   'P 1'
#
loop_
_entity.id
_entity.type
_entity.pdbx_description
1 polymer ?
#
loop_
_entity_poly.entity_id
_entity_poly.type
_entity_poly.pdbx_seq_one_letter_code
_entity_poly.pdbx_strand_id
1 'polypeptide(L)'
;MHTKNGNKKVNLVSLGCSKNLVDSEVLLRQFQLNGLEIINNPKKADYIVINTCGFINDAKDESIRAILEAVNLKKSGKVKKVVVMGCLSERYKSELPEEIPEVDAYFGVTDYKGVLNELGLDLKKEL
;
A
#
# COMPACT_ATOMS: atom_id res chain seq x y z
N MET A 1 9.37 -8.91 -20.54
CA MET A 1 10.57 -9.23 -19.72
C MET A 1 10.15 -9.12 -18.25
N HIS A 2 9.63 -10.19 -17.64
CA HIS A 2 9.19 -10.16 -16.23
C HIS A 2 10.44 -10.25 -15.34
N THR A 3 10.78 -9.14 -14.68
CA THR A 3 11.89 -9.08 -13.74
C THR A 3 11.60 -10.01 -12.56
N LYS A 4 12.47 -11.00 -12.32
CA LYS A 4 12.49 -11.74 -11.05
C LYS A 4 12.64 -10.73 -9.91
N ASN A 5 11.60 -10.52 -9.09
CA ASN A 5 11.60 -9.60 -7.94
C ASN A 5 12.41 -10.12 -6.74
N GLY A 6 13.52 -10.83 -7.00
CA GLY A 6 14.33 -11.49 -5.98
C GLY A 6 14.63 -10.57 -4.80
N ASN A 7 14.13 -10.96 -3.62
CA ASN A 7 14.34 -10.34 -2.32
C ASN A 7 13.79 -8.92 -2.08
N LYS A 8 12.87 -8.41 -2.90
CA LYS A 8 12.19 -7.15 -2.53
C LYS A 8 11.28 -7.37 -1.33
N LYS A 9 11.30 -6.42 -0.39
CA LYS A 9 10.53 -6.47 0.85
C LYS A 9 9.36 -5.51 0.81
N VAL A 10 8.17 -5.96 1.18
CA VAL A 10 6.96 -5.13 1.28
C VAL A 10 6.46 -5.09 2.72
N ASN A 11 6.07 -3.91 3.17
CA ASN A 11 5.30 -3.74 4.38
C ASN A 11 3.88 -3.29 4.00
N LEU A 12 2.88 -3.97 4.55
CA LEU A 12 1.48 -3.62 4.38
C LEU A 12 0.93 -3.16 5.73
N VAL A 13 0.44 -1.93 5.78
CA VAL A 13 -0.23 -1.35 6.95
C VAL A 13 -1.72 -1.33 6.68
N SER A 14 -2.52 -1.93 7.55
CA SER A 14 -3.99 -1.97 7.44
C SER A 14 -4.60 -1.26 8.62
N LEU A 15 -5.38 -0.20 8.36
CA LEU A 15 -5.94 0.68 9.39
C LEU A 15 -7.46 0.73 9.30
N GLY A 16 -8.13 0.76 10.46
CA GLY A 16 -9.58 0.89 10.56
C GLY A 16 -10.33 -0.42 10.77
N CYS A 17 -11.17 -0.85 9.81
CA CYS A 17 -12.18 -1.88 10.03
C CYS A 17 -11.77 -3.28 9.55
N SER A 18 -12.57 -4.30 9.92
CA SER A 18 -12.33 -5.70 9.54
C SER A 18 -12.32 -5.97 8.03
N LYS A 19 -12.99 -5.14 7.21
CA LYS A 19 -12.92 -5.26 5.74
C LYS A 19 -11.51 -4.98 5.22
N ASN A 20 -10.82 -4.00 5.81
CA ASN A 20 -9.44 -3.68 5.42
C ASN A 20 -8.50 -4.84 5.73
N LEU A 21 -8.78 -5.63 6.78
CA LEU A 21 -8.01 -6.84 7.08
C LEU A 21 -8.16 -7.89 5.96
N VAL A 22 -9.39 -8.18 5.54
CA VAL A 22 -9.67 -9.15 4.46
C VAL A 22 -9.01 -8.71 3.14
N ASP A 23 -9.18 -7.44 2.77
CA ASP A 23 -8.55 -6.88 1.56
C ASP A 23 -7.01 -6.96 1.63
N SER A 24 -6.46 -6.75 2.83
CA SER A 24 -5.02 -6.85 3.08
C SER A 24 -4.51 -8.27 2.95
N GLU A 25 -5.24 -9.28 3.43
CA GLU A 25 -4.88 -10.70 3.27
C GLU A 25 -4.78 -11.10 1.78
N VAL A 26 -5.71 -10.62 0.96
CA VAL A 26 -5.68 -10.83 -0.50
C VAL A 26 -4.40 -10.23 -1.10
N LEU A 27 -4.04 -9.00 -0.74
CA LEU A 27 -2.79 -8.38 -1.21
C LEU A 27 -1.55 -9.11 -0.71
N LEU A 28 -1.48 -9.50 0.56
CA LEU A 28 -0.36 -10.26 1.12
C LEU A 28 -0.15 -11.56 0.34
N ARG A 29 -1.24 -12.27 0.01
CA ARG A 29 -1.16 -13.47 -0.83
C ARG A 29 -0.58 -13.15 -2.20
N GLN A 30 -1.06 -12.10 -2.86
CA GLN A 30 -0.55 -11.68 -4.17
C GLN A 30 0.92 -11.26 -4.13
N PHE A 31 1.37 -10.60 -3.07
CA PHE A 31 2.77 -10.26 -2.87
C PHE A 31 3.65 -11.51 -2.77
N GLN A 32 3.24 -12.50 -1.94
CA GLN A 32 3.94 -13.79 -1.84
C GLN A 32 4.01 -14.52 -3.18
N LEU A 33 2.89 -14.57 -3.91
CA LEU A 33 2.82 -15.19 -5.23
C LEU A 33 3.76 -14.51 -6.22
N ASN A 34 4.01 -13.22 -6.08
CA ASN A 34 4.97 -12.45 -6.89
C ASN A 34 6.41 -12.48 -6.33
N GLY A 35 6.68 -13.25 -5.27
CA GLY A 35 8.01 -13.44 -4.70
C GLY A 35 8.52 -12.31 -3.82
N LEU A 36 7.61 -11.45 -3.32
CA LEU A 36 7.95 -10.43 -2.31
C LEU A 36 8.05 -11.05 -0.92
N GLU A 37 9.02 -10.58 -0.15
CA GLU A 37 9.12 -10.87 1.28
C GLU A 37 8.22 -9.90 2.06
N ILE A 38 7.26 -10.40 2.82
CA ILE A 38 6.43 -9.57 3.70
C ILE A 38 7.19 -9.31 4.99
N ILE A 39 7.32 -8.04 5.37
CA ILE A 39 7.98 -7.64 6.60
C ILE A 39 7.10 -6.66 7.42
N ASN A 40 7.29 -6.66 8.74
CA ASN A 40 6.56 -5.77 9.64
C ASN A 40 7.29 -4.45 9.92
N ASN A 41 8.60 -4.37 9.63
CA ASN A 41 9.38 -3.17 9.90
C ASN A 41 9.45 -2.29 8.64
N PRO A 42 8.72 -1.16 8.58
CA PRO A 42 8.69 -0.30 7.39
C PRO A 42 10.05 0.29 7.05
N LYS A 43 10.96 0.45 8.02
CA LYS A 43 12.31 0.99 7.79
C LYS A 43 13.22 0.06 6.99
N LYS A 44 12.83 -1.22 6.83
CA LYS A 44 13.56 -2.22 6.04
C LYS A 44 12.82 -2.59 4.76
N ALA A 45 11.71 -1.92 4.44
CA ALA A 45 10.86 -2.26 3.31
C ALA A 45 11.35 -1.53 2.05
N ASP A 46 11.34 -2.21 0.92
CA ASP A 46 11.46 -1.54 -0.39
C ASP A 46 10.17 -0.79 -0.72
N TYR A 47 9.02 -1.38 -0.36
CA TYR A 47 7.70 -0.86 -0.65
C TYR A 47 6.84 -0.79 0.61
N ILE A 48 6.09 0.29 0.77
CA ILE A 48 5.04 0.41 1.79
C ILE A 48 3.70 0.54 1.08
N VAL A 49 2.75 -0.31 1.44
CA VAL A 49 1.35 -0.21 1.02
C VAL A 49 0.51 0.08 2.25
N ILE A 50 -0.40 1.05 2.16
CA ILE A 50 -1.26 1.45 3.28
C ILE A 50 -2.72 1.29 2.85
N ASN A 51 -3.45 0.38 3.49
CA ASN A 51 -4.88 0.21 3.32
C ASN A 51 -5.65 0.98 4.41
N THR A 52 -6.37 2.02 3.98
CA THR A 52 -6.92 3.07 4.84
C THR A 52 -8.43 2.99 4.96
N CYS A 53 -8.98 3.43 6.10
CA CYS A 53 -10.42 3.54 6.29
C CYS A 53 -10.88 5.00 6.16
N GLY A 54 -11.91 5.23 5.34
CA GLY A 54 -12.49 6.55 5.14
C GLY A 54 -13.74 6.84 5.99
N PHE A 55 -14.16 5.90 6.83
CA PHE A 55 -15.46 5.98 7.55
C PHE A 55 -15.33 6.18 9.05
N ILE A 56 -14.30 5.64 9.69
CA ILE A 56 -14.05 5.78 11.12
C ILE A 56 -13.14 6.99 11.30
N ASN A 57 -13.60 8.04 11.99
CA ASN A 57 -12.85 9.30 12.10
C ASN A 57 -11.46 9.12 12.71
N ASP A 58 -11.34 8.39 13.82
CA ASP A 58 -10.04 8.11 14.46
C ASP A 58 -9.08 7.39 13.48
N ALA A 59 -9.62 6.48 12.66
CA ALA A 59 -8.84 5.76 11.66
C ALA A 59 -8.41 6.64 10.47
N LYS A 60 -9.11 7.75 10.20
CA LYS A 60 -8.69 8.71 9.17
C LYS A 60 -7.42 9.43 9.62
N ASP A 61 -7.40 9.95 10.85
CA ASP A 61 -6.25 10.66 11.40
C ASP A 61 -5.03 9.73 11.49
N GLU A 62 -5.25 8.49 11.94
CA GLU A 62 -4.22 7.45 11.95
C GLU A 62 -3.71 7.13 10.53
N SER A 63 -4.62 7.05 9.55
CA SER A 63 -4.26 6.84 8.15
C SER A 63 -3.38 7.95 7.60
N ILE A 64 -3.74 9.22 7.85
CA ILE A 64 -2.92 10.36 7.41
C ILE A 64 -1.54 10.33 8.07
N ARG A 65 -1.45 10.06 9.38
CA ARG A 65 -0.15 9.92 10.07
C ARG A 65 0.71 8.82 9.46
N ALA A 66 0.14 7.64 9.22
CA ALA A 66 0.85 6.52 8.61
C ALA A 66 1.36 6.85 7.19
N ILE A 67 0.56 7.58 6.39
CA ILE A 67 0.97 8.04 5.06
C ILE A 67 2.17 8.99 5.17
N LEU A 68 2.10 9.98 6.05
CA LEU A 68 3.19 10.95 6.24
C LEU A 68 4.48 10.29 6.76
N GLU A 69 4.37 9.31 7.67
CA GLU A 69 5.52 8.52 8.13
C GLU A 69 6.16 7.71 6.99
N ALA A 70 5.35 7.05 6.16
CA ALA A 70 5.84 6.31 5.00
C ALA A 70 6.51 7.22 3.97
N VAL A 71 5.91 8.39 3.69
CA VAL A 71 6.50 9.42 2.82
C VAL A 71 7.84 9.90 3.36
N ASN A 72 7.96 10.13 4.67
CA ASN A 72 9.24 10.50 5.29
C ASN A 72 10.32 9.42 5.12
N LEU A 73 9.95 8.13 5.24
CA LEU A 73 10.87 7.03 4.95
C LEU A 73 11.30 7.03 3.48
N LYS A 74 10.39 7.30 2.54
CA LYS A 74 10.69 7.45 1.11
C LYS A 74 11.64 8.63 0.85
N LYS A 75 11.33 9.81 1.40
CA LYS A 75 12.18 11.01 1.29
C LYS A 75 13.59 10.77 1.84
N SER A 76 13.72 9.95 2.90
CA SER A 76 15.03 9.56 3.45
C SER A 76 15.78 8.49 2.65
N GLY A 77 15.21 8.01 1.53
CA GLY A 77 15.80 6.98 0.67
C GLY A 77 15.70 5.55 1.22
N LYS A 78 14.99 5.33 2.34
CA LYS A 78 14.83 4.01 2.96
C LYS A 78 13.77 3.15 2.28
N VAL A 79 12.78 3.80 1.66
CA VAL A 79 11.66 3.18 0.96
C VAL A 79 11.67 3.69 -0.48
N LYS A 80 11.41 2.81 -1.44
CA LYS A 80 11.41 3.15 -2.87
C LYS A 80 10.05 3.64 -3.33
N LYS A 81 8.97 2.99 -2.88
CA LYS A 81 7.59 3.37 -3.21
C LYS A 81 6.67 3.32 -1.99
N VAL A 82 5.75 4.26 -1.96
CA VAL A 82 4.62 4.35 -1.03
C VAL A 82 3.34 4.35 -1.85
N VAL A 83 2.47 3.38 -1.61
CA VAL A 83 1.17 3.25 -2.28
C VAL A 83 0.06 3.28 -1.24
N VAL A 84 -0.99 4.05 -1.49
CA VAL A 84 -2.14 4.15 -0.60
C VAL A 84 -3.36 3.57 -1.30
N MET A 85 -4.13 2.76 -0.58
CA MET A 85 -5.38 2.21 -1.08
C MET A 85 -6.49 2.27 -0.02
N GLY A 86 -7.70 1.91 -0.45
CA GLY A 86 -8.83 1.72 0.46
C GLY A 86 -9.80 2.89 0.48
N CYS A 87 -10.67 2.88 1.49
CA CYS A 87 -11.85 3.75 1.53
C CYS A 87 -11.52 5.25 1.65
N LEU A 88 -10.40 5.61 2.32
CA LEU A 88 -9.99 7.02 2.42
C LEU A 88 -9.55 7.53 1.04
N SER A 89 -8.71 6.75 0.36
CA SER A 89 -8.21 7.03 -0.99
C SER A 89 -9.35 7.15 -2.02
N GLU A 90 -10.35 6.27 -1.95
CA GLU A 90 -11.54 6.37 -2.82
C GLU A 90 -12.34 7.67 -2.55
N ARG A 91 -12.53 8.02 -1.27
CA ARG A 91 -13.36 9.16 -0.87
C ARG A 91 -12.70 10.50 -1.18
N TYR A 92 -11.39 10.60 -1.03
CA TYR A 92 -10.61 11.84 -1.20
C TYR A 92 -9.67 11.74 -2.40
N LYS A 93 -10.20 11.21 -3.51
CA LYS A 93 -9.44 10.85 -4.70
C LYS A 93 -8.81 12.06 -5.41
N SER A 94 -9.38 13.25 -5.23
CA SER A 94 -8.86 14.49 -5.82
C SER A 94 -7.92 15.21 -4.86
N GLU A 95 -8.25 15.18 -3.56
CA GLU A 95 -7.59 15.95 -2.52
C GLU A 95 -6.29 15.29 -2.06
N LEU A 96 -6.26 13.97 -1.85
CA LEU A 96 -5.07 13.29 -1.34
C LEU A 96 -3.84 13.42 -2.26
N PRO A 97 -3.96 13.28 -3.60
CA PRO A 97 -2.83 13.53 -4.51
C PRO A 97 -2.36 14.99 -4.53
N GLU A 98 -3.24 15.96 -4.28
CA GLU A 98 -2.89 17.38 -4.19
C GLU A 98 -2.17 17.71 -2.89
N GLU A 99 -2.66 17.16 -1.76
CA GLU A 99 -2.14 17.43 -0.42
C GLU A 99 -0.86 16.64 -0.09
N ILE A 100 -0.71 15.41 -0.62
CA ILE A 100 0.45 14.54 -0.36
C ILE A 100 0.99 13.96 -1.68
N PRO A 101 1.54 14.81 -2.56
CA PRO A 101 2.00 14.41 -3.90
C PRO A 101 3.18 13.44 -3.90
N GLU A 102 3.82 13.18 -2.75
CA GLU A 102 4.97 12.29 -2.65
C GLU A 102 4.60 10.80 -2.57
N VAL A 103 3.32 10.47 -2.39
CA VAL A 103 2.81 9.10 -2.57
C VAL A 103 2.85 8.74 -4.05
N ASP A 104 3.32 7.54 -4.39
CA ASP A 104 3.49 7.12 -5.80
C ASP A 104 2.15 6.90 -6.51
N ALA A 105 1.17 6.35 -5.79
CA ALA A 105 -0.17 6.14 -6.33
C ALA A 105 -1.23 5.98 -5.23
N TYR A 106 -2.45 6.38 -5.59
CA TYR A 106 -3.67 6.23 -4.81
C TYR A 106 -4.64 5.30 -5.53
N PHE A 107 -5.14 4.31 -4.81
CA PHE A 107 -6.07 3.31 -5.34
C PHE A 107 -7.34 3.22 -4.51
N GLY A 108 -8.42 2.82 -5.17
CA GLY A 108 -9.71 2.61 -4.52
C GLY A 108 -9.75 1.37 -3.63
N VAL A 109 -10.95 1.05 -3.16
CA VAL A 109 -11.22 -0.25 -2.53
C VAL A 109 -11.14 -1.35 -3.59
N THR A 110 -10.58 -2.52 -3.26
CA THR A 110 -10.45 -3.68 -4.16
C THR A 110 -9.61 -3.51 -5.44
N ASP A 111 -8.95 -2.37 -5.65
CA ASP A 111 -8.07 -2.17 -6.80
C ASP A 111 -6.69 -2.80 -6.61
N TYR A 112 -6.70 -4.12 -6.41
CA TYR A 112 -5.50 -4.93 -6.23
C TYR A 112 -4.61 -4.90 -7.47
N LYS A 113 -5.23 -4.89 -8.66
CA LYS A 113 -4.50 -4.89 -9.93
C LYS A 113 -3.71 -3.60 -10.08
N GLY A 114 -4.29 -2.45 -9.76
CA GLY A 114 -3.60 -1.16 -9.75
C GLY A 114 -2.40 -1.18 -8.80
N VAL A 115 -2.62 -1.60 -7.53
CA VAL A 115 -1.55 -1.71 -6.52
C VAL A 115 -0.40 -2.62 -7.00
N LEU A 116 -0.73 -3.80 -7.53
CA LEU A 116 0.28 -4.75 -8.02
C LEU A 116 1.06 -4.18 -9.20
N ASN A 117 0.37 -3.60 -10.19
CA ASN A 117 1.00 -3.01 -11.36
C ASN A 117 1.94 -1.86 -10.99
N GLU A 118 1.55 -1.02 -10.03
CA GLU A 118 2.38 0.09 -9.54
C GLU A 118 3.70 -0.42 -8.94
N LEU A 119 3.68 -1.58 -8.29
CA LEU A 119 4.87 -2.22 -7.74
C LEU A 119 5.66 -3.05 -8.77
N GLY A 120 5.22 -3.10 -10.03
CA GLY A 120 5.80 -3.91 -11.09
C GLY A 120 5.53 -5.41 -10.93
N LEU A 121 4.34 -5.75 -10.44
CA LEU A 121 3.86 -7.10 -10.18
C LEU A 121 2.65 -7.42 -11.05
N ASP A 122 2.37 -8.70 -11.23
CA ASP A 122 1.22 -9.16 -12.00
C ASP A 122 0.17 -9.76 -11.07
N LEU A 123 -1.11 -9.47 -11.31
CA LEU A 123 -2.21 -10.16 -10.63
C LEU A 123 -2.20 -11.63 -11.04
N LYS A 124 -1.91 -12.52 -10.09
CA LYS A 124 -1.90 -13.96 -10.34
C LYS A 124 -3.27 -14.53 -10.01
N LYS A 125 -3.92 -15.11 -11.02
CA LYS A 125 -5.07 -15.98 -10.80
C LYS A 125 -4.54 -17.28 -10.19
N GLU A 126 -4.82 -17.52 -8.92
CA GLU A 126 -4.78 -18.89 -8.42
C GLU A 126 -6.00 -19.60 -9.01
N LEU A 127 -5.72 -20.70 -9.73
CA LEU A 127 -6.69 -21.76 -10.02
C LEU A 127 -6.80 -22.64 -8.78
#